data_AF-A0A0F9QQI0-F1
#
_entry.id   AF-A0A0F9QQI0-F1
#
_cell.length_a   1.000
_cell.length_b   1.000
_cell.length_c   1.000
_cell.angle_alpha   90.00
_cell.angle_beta   90.00
_cell.angle_gamma   90.00
#
_symmetry.space_group_name_H-M   'P 1'
#
loop_
_entity.id
_entity.type
_entity.pdbx_description
1 polymer ?
#
loop_
_entity_poly.entity_id
_entity_poly.type
_entity_poly.pdbx_seq_one_letter_code
_entity_poly.pdbx_strand_id
1 'polypeptide(L)'
;MVDVHLGDDADVSKLFDFMAGVSSISELARVPITTGSTLRIGGDMIIDNRLVGGVSAVGICNNLLARRNIKIGDKILMTEGAGGGTITTTVIYSGNYDVVKKTINVKFLEACELLLNSDYLKDIRAMCDVTNGRFRGDLYEINYEANCGVTIYEKEVKKLVNPKKLKTKGLNPKLKKVSPSSKLMYRFL
;
A
#
# COMPACT_ATOMS: atom_id res chain seq x y z
N MET A 1 -4.06 5.09 16.93
CA MET A 1 -5.52 5.18 17.08
C MET A 1 -6.19 4.19 16.16
N VAL A 2 -7.19 3.46 16.64
CA VAL A 2 -8.00 2.53 15.84
C VAL A 2 -9.46 2.97 15.91
N ASP A 3 -10.08 3.20 14.76
CA ASP A 3 -11.48 3.59 14.66
C ASP A 3 -12.24 2.52 13.87
N VAL A 4 -13.39 2.07 14.39
CA VAL A 4 -14.18 1.00 13.77
C VAL A 4 -15.64 1.34 13.77
N HIS A 5 -16.25 1.22 12.60
CA HIS A 5 -17.68 1.35 12.37
C HIS A 5 -18.25 -0.02 11.99
N LEU A 6 -19.23 -0.49 12.77
CA LEU A 6 -19.87 -1.79 12.58
C LEU A 6 -21.36 -1.61 12.31
N GLY A 7 -21.87 -2.23 11.24
CA GLY A 7 -23.30 -2.29 10.97
C GLY A 7 -24.05 -3.12 12.02
N ASP A 8 -25.33 -2.81 12.22
CA ASP A 8 -26.12 -3.38 13.31
C ASP A 8 -26.29 -4.90 13.23
N ASP A 9 -26.42 -5.41 12.01
CA ASP A 9 -26.61 -6.83 11.72
C ASP A 9 -25.28 -7.57 11.48
N ALA A 10 -24.15 -6.89 11.67
CA ALA A 10 -22.84 -7.48 11.46
C ALA A 10 -22.48 -8.47 12.58
N ASP A 11 -21.92 -9.61 12.17
CA ASP A 11 -21.34 -10.56 13.12
C ASP A 11 -20.20 -9.92 13.91
N VAL A 12 -20.30 -10.01 15.25
CA VAL A 12 -19.30 -9.54 16.21
C VAL A 12 -17.93 -10.18 15.96
N SER A 13 -17.88 -11.40 15.40
CA SER A 13 -16.63 -12.05 14.98
C SER A 13 -15.73 -11.16 14.12
N LYS A 14 -16.31 -10.29 13.28
CA LYS A 14 -15.56 -9.34 12.44
C LYS A 14 -14.75 -8.34 13.25
N LEU A 15 -15.26 -7.91 14.42
CA LEU A 15 -14.50 -7.03 15.32
C LEU A 15 -13.28 -7.75 15.88
N PHE A 16 -13.46 -9.01 16.29
CA PHE A 16 -12.36 -9.82 16.82
C PHE A 16 -11.29 -10.07 15.75
N ASP A 17 -11.68 -10.44 14.53
CA ASP A 17 -10.75 -10.66 13.42
C ASP A 17 -9.99 -9.38 13.05
N PHE A 18 -10.71 -8.25 12.96
CA PHE A 18 -10.10 -6.95 12.67
C PHE A 18 -9.09 -6.56 13.77
N MET A 19 -9.50 -6.63 15.03
CA MET A 19 -8.64 -6.28 16.17
C MET A 19 -7.46 -7.24 16.32
N ALA A 20 -7.62 -8.53 16.04
CA ALA A 20 -6.53 -9.49 16.03
C ALA A 20 -5.48 -9.13 14.97
N GLY A 21 -5.92 -8.76 13.76
CA GLY A 21 -5.02 -8.30 12.70
C GLY A 21 -4.27 -7.02 13.07
N VAL A 22 -5.00 -6.01 13.58
CA VAL A 22 -4.39 -4.73 14.00
C VAL A 22 -3.41 -4.93 15.15
N SER A 23 -3.77 -5.73 16.16
CA SER A 23 -2.92 -6.02 17.32
C SER A 23 -1.66 -6.77 16.91
N SER A 24 -1.78 -7.75 16.01
CA SER A 24 -0.62 -8.50 15.49
C SER A 24 0.40 -7.59 14.80
N ILE A 25 -0.07 -6.63 13.98
CA ILE A 25 0.82 -5.67 13.31
C ILE A 25 1.38 -4.64 14.28
N SER A 26 0.58 -4.19 15.25
CA SER A 26 1.00 -3.27 16.32
C SER A 26 2.14 -3.86 17.16
N GLU A 27 2.01 -5.13 17.55
CA GLU A 27 3.05 -5.87 18.28
C GLU A 27 4.30 -6.06 17.41
N LEU A 28 4.14 -6.50 16.16
CA LEU A 28 5.25 -6.68 15.22
C LEU A 28 6.02 -5.37 14.98
N ALA A 29 5.32 -4.25 14.83
CA ALA A 29 5.90 -2.94 14.62
C ALA A 29 6.44 -2.29 15.91
N ARG A 30 6.20 -2.90 17.08
CA ARG A 30 6.50 -2.34 18.41
C ARG A 30 5.89 -0.95 18.62
N VAL A 31 4.70 -0.72 18.08
CA VAL A 31 3.96 0.54 18.20
C VAL A 31 2.66 0.27 18.97
N PRO A 32 2.48 0.78 20.19
CA PRO A 32 1.30 0.48 21.00
C PRO A 32 0.03 1.14 20.44
N ILE A 33 -1.11 0.46 20.60
CA ILE A 33 -2.43 1.05 20.38
C ILE A 33 -2.78 1.90 21.61
N THR A 34 -2.80 3.23 21.44
CA THR A 34 -2.97 4.18 22.56
C THR A 34 -4.39 4.72 22.74
N THR A 35 -5.23 4.61 21.70
CA THR A 35 -6.61 5.13 21.71
C THR A 35 -7.42 4.49 20.60
N GLY A 36 -8.75 4.56 20.70
CA GLY A 36 -9.64 4.12 19.66
C GLY A 36 -11.10 4.49 19.90
N SER A 37 -11.92 4.23 18.89
CA SER A 37 -13.37 4.43 18.90
C SER A 37 -14.07 3.27 18.23
N THR A 38 -15.30 3.02 18.67
CA THR A 38 -16.18 2.04 18.04
C THR A 38 -17.57 2.65 17.92
N LEU A 39 -18.07 2.71 16.69
CA LEU A 39 -19.41 3.19 16.37
C LEU A 39 -20.24 2.03 15.84
N ARG A 40 -21.35 1.72 16.51
CA ARG A 40 -22.39 0.87 15.94
C ARG A 40 -23.31 1.73 15.08
N ILE A 41 -23.42 1.41 13.80
CA ILE A 41 -24.28 2.09 12.84
C ILE A 41 -25.54 1.23 12.66
N GLY A 42 -26.68 1.72 13.13
CA GLY A 42 -27.96 1.01 13.10
C GLY A 42 -29.17 1.93 13.25
N GLY A 43 -30.36 1.36 13.06
CA GLY A 43 -31.67 2.04 13.09
C GLY A 43 -32.64 1.44 12.06
N ASP A 44 -33.91 1.85 12.09
CA ASP A 44 -35.02 1.22 11.33
C ASP A 44 -34.83 1.12 9.80
N MET A 45 -33.82 1.78 9.22
CA MET A 45 -33.52 1.73 7.78
C MET A 45 -32.09 1.31 7.41
N ILE A 46 -31.23 0.90 8.36
CA ILE A 46 -29.84 0.50 8.06
C ILE A 46 -29.66 -0.97 8.39
N ILE A 47 -29.99 -1.83 7.41
CA ILE A 47 -29.67 -3.26 7.42
C ILE A 47 -28.32 -3.43 6.75
N ASP A 48 -27.29 -3.77 7.52
CA ASP A 48 -25.93 -3.84 7.01
C ASP A 48 -24.99 -4.70 7.86
N ASN A 49 -24.20 -5.54 7.19
CA ASN A 49 -23.20 -6.40 7.83
C ASN A 49 -21.77 -5.86 7.60
N ARG A 50 -21.60 -4.65 7.04
CA ARG A 50 -20.28 -4.08 6.75
C ARG A 50 -19.52 -3.71 8.04
N LEU A 51 -18.21 -3.86 7.96
CA LEU A 51 -17.25 -3.31 8.90
C LEU A 51 -16.39 -2.33 8.10
N VAL A 52 -16.27 -1.11 8.60
CA VAL A 52 -15.33 -0.10 8.08
C VAL A 52 -14.41 0.28 9.22
N GLY A 53 -13.11 0.36 8.96
CA GLY A 53 -12.14 0.71 9.99
C GLY A 53 -11.03 1.58 9.45
N GLY A 54 -10.49 2.40 10.33
CA GLY A 54 -9.34 3.26 10.09
C GLY A 54 -8.27 3.05 11.15
N VAL A 55 -7.01 3.18 10.75
CA VAL A 55 -5.88 3.21 11.66
C VAL A 55 -5.11 4.51 11.43
N SER A 56 -4.74 5.17 12.51
CA SER A 56 -3.87 6.34 12.49
C SER A 56 -2.67 6.10 13.39
N ALA A 57 -1.50 6.51 12.93
CA ALA A 57 -0.23 6.40 13.63
C ALA A 57 0.44 7.77 13.71
N VAL A 58 1.16 8.00 14.81
CA VAL A 58 1.97 9.20 15.04
C VAL A 58 3.39 8.74 15.33
N GLY A 59 4.36 9.39 14.69
CA GLY A 59 5.78 9.09 14.86
C GLY A 59 6.62 10.37 14.80
N ILE A 60 7.85 10.27 15.27
CA ILE A 60 8.84 11.36 15.25
C ILE A 60 9.94 10.96 14.28
N CYS A 61 10.41 11.91 13.48
CA CYS A 61 11.55 11.70 12.60
C CYS A 61 12.49 12.91 12.65
N ASN A 62 13.79 12.65 12.56
CA ASN A 62 14.80 13.71 12.49
C ASN A 62 14.96 14.24 11.06
N ASN A 63 14.81 13.35 10.08
CA ASN A 63 14.96 13.64 8.66
C ASN A 63 13.71 13.20 7.89
N LEU A 64 13.08 14.14 7.20
CA LEU A 64 11.88 13.86 6.41
C LEU A 64 12.25 13.41 4.99
N LEU A 65 11.96 12.14 4.67
CA LEU A 65 12.23 11.52 3.38
C LEU A 65 11.08 11.72 2.37
N ALA A 66 10.77 12.99 2.07
CA ALA A 66 9.61 13.36 1.23
C ALA A 66 9.90 13.30 -0.28
N ARG A 67 8.87 12.98 -1.09
CA ARG A 67 8.95 12.92 -2.57
C ARG A 67 9.54 14.18 -3.20
N ARG A 68 9.21 15.37 -2.67
CA ARG A 68 9.76 16.68 -3.13
C ARG A 68 11.28 16.80 -3.06
N ASN A 69 11.97 15.92 -2.34
CA ASN A 69 13.43 15.93 -2.23
C ASN A 69 14.13 15.18 -3.38
N ILE A 70 13.38 14.46 -4.23
CA ILE A 70 13.91 13.71 -5.37
C ILE A 70 14.57 14.66 -6.37
N LYS A 71 15.71 14.24 -6.93
CA LYS A 71 16.47 15.02 -7.92
C LYS A 71 16.77 14.20 -9.17
N ILE A 72 17.05 14.92 -10.26
CA ILE A 72 17.55 14.32 -11.50
C ILE A 72 18.85 13.55 -11.19
N GLY A 73 18.91 12.30 -11.65
CA GLY A 73 20.04 11.40 -11.43
C GLY A 73 19.86 10.43 -10.25
N ASP A 74 18.82 10.61 -9.43
CA ASP A 74 18.50 9.65 -8.38
C ASP A 74 18.06 8.30 -8.96
N LYS A 75 18.35 7.23 -8.21
CA LYS A 75 17.98 5.85 -8.55
C LYS A 75 16.78 5.43 -7.70
N ILE A 76 15.84 4.72 -8.32
CA ILE A 76 14.70 4.13 -7.63
C ILE A 76 15.02 2.68 -7.30
N LEU A 77 14.98 2.36 -6.01
CA LEU A 77 15.02 0.99 -5.51
C LEU A 77 13.62 0.60 -5.02
N MET A 78 13.20 -0.63 -5.31
CA MET A 78 11.88 -1.14 -4.95
C MET A 78 11.99 -2.49 -4.27
N THR A 79 11.20 -2.69 -3.23
CA THR A 79 10.99 -4.00 -2.59
C THR A 79 10.00 -4.85 -3.39
N GLU A 80 9.93 -6.14 -3.09
CA GLU A 80 8.94 -7.04 -3.70
C GLU A 80 7.50 -6.58 -3.39
N GLY A 81 6.66 -6.54 -4.42
CA GLY A 81 5.25 -6.19 -4.31
C GLY A 81 4.38 -7.42 -4.08
N ALA A 82 3.63 -7.45 -2.97
CA ALA A 82 2.70 -8.54 -2.69
C ALA A 82 1.26 -8.26 -3.17
N GLY A 83 0.94 -7.03 -3.54
CA GLY A 83 -0.42 -6.62 -3.89
C GLY A 83 -1.24 -6.39 -2.62
N GLY A 84 -1.56 -5.14 -2.32
CA GLY A 84 -2.31 -4.76 -1.14
C GLY A 84 -3.82 -5.02 -1.27
N GLY A 85 -4.62 -4.13 -0.66
CA GLY A 85 -6.09 -4.24 -0.61
C GLY A 85 -6.71 -4.51 -1.98
N THR A 86 -6.39 -3.72 -3.01
CA THR A 86 -7.01 -3.86 -4.34
C THR A 86 -6.83 -5.24 -4.97
N ILE A 87 -5.62 -5.83 -4.85
CA ILE A 87 -5.34 -7.16 -5.39
C ILE A 87 -6.05 -8.21 -4.56
N THR A 88 -5.98 -8.11 -3.23
CA THR A 88 -6.66 -9.02 -2.29
C THR A 88 -8.16 -9.06 -2.56
N THR A 89 -8.79 -7.89 -2.68
CA THR A 89 -10.22 -7.75 -3.00
C THR A 89 -10.55 -8.41 -4.34
N THR A 90 -9.76 -8.14 -5.39
CA THR A 90 -10.00 -8.74 -6.70
C THR A 90 -9.86 -10.26 -6.66
N VAL A 91 -8.89 -10.78 -5.91
CA VAL A 91 -8.69 -12.22 -5.72
C VAL A 91 -9.88 -12.87 -5.02
N ILE A 92 -10.38 -12.28 -3.93
CA ILE A 92 -11.54 -12.76 -3.18
C ILE A 92 -12.77 -12.83 -4.10
N TYR A 93 -13.10 -11.72 -4.78
CA TYR A 93 -14.28 -11.65 -5.63
C TYR A 93 -14.18 -12.45 -6.94
N SER A 94 -12.97 -12.81 -7.37
CA SER A 94 -12.75 -13.68 -8.54
C SER A 94 -12.66 -15.18 -8.18
N GLY A 95 -12.79 -15.55 -6.91
CA GLY A 95 -12.74 -16.93 -6.44
C GLY A 95 -11.35 -17.56 -6.39
N ASN A 96 -10.27 -16.77 -6.50
CA ASN A 96 -8.89 -17.26 -6.53
C ASN A 96 -8.26 -17.33 -5.11
N TYR A 97 -8.96 -17.94 -4.15
CA TYR A 97 -8.63 -17.84 -2.72
C TYR A 97 -7.20 -18.29 -2.35
N ASP A 98 -6.58 -19.18 -3.14
CA ASP A 98 -5.20 -19.63 -2.95
C ASP A 98 -4.15 -18.50 -3.10
N VAL A 99 -4.54 -17.39 -3.74
CA VAL A 99 -3.70 -16.21 -3.95
C VAL A 99 -3.80 -15.23 -2.76
N VAL A 100 -4.87 -15.27 -1.95
CA VAL A 100 -5.08 -14.35 -0.81
C VAL A 100 -3.93 -14.42 0.19
N LYS A 101 -3.50 -15.62 0.58
CA LYS A 101 -2.36 -15.76 1.50
C LYS A 101 -1.07 -15.17 0.95
N LYS A 102 -0.94 -15.08 -0.38
CA LYS A 102 0.23 -14.50 -1.04
C LYS A 102 0.18 -12.97 -1.08
N THR A 103 -0.97 -12.34 -0.82
CA THR A 103 -1.10 -10.87 -0.83
C THR A 103 -0.69 -10.23 0.49
N ILE A 104 -0.68 -11.00 1.58
CA ILE A 104 -0.16 -10.59 2.88
C ILE A 104 1.37 -10.50 2.80
N ASN A 105 1.93 -9.32 3.09
CA ASN A 105 3.37 -9.12 3.16
C ASN A 105 3.72 -8.07 4.22
N VAL A 106 4.49 -8.50 5.22
CA VAL A 106 5.01 -7.64 6.29
C VAL A 106 6.54 -7.46 6.22
N LYS A 107 7.21 -8.05 5.23
CA LYS A 107 8.67 -7.95 5.07
C LYS A 107 9.16 -6.51 4.84
N PHE A 108 8.28 -5.64 4.34
CA PHE A 108 8.62 -4.23 4.16
C PHE A 108 8.89 -3.54 5.50
N LEU A 109 8.26 -3.97 6.61
CA LEU A 109 8.50 -3.41 7.94
C LEU A 109 9.95 -3.65 8.37
N GLU A 110 10.44 -4.88 8.20
CA GLU A 110 11.83 -5.25 8.45
C GLU A 110 12.80 -4.49 7.53
N ALA A 111 12.48 -4.38 6.24
CA ALA A 111 13.29 -3.60 5.30
C ALA A 111 13.36 -2.11 5.70
N CYS A 112 12.25 -1.52 6.14
CA CYS A 112 12.21 -0.15 6.64
C CYS A 112 13.04 0.00 7.92
N GLU A 113 12.90 -0.92 8.88
CA GLU A 113 13.69 -0.90 10.13
C GLU A 113 15.20 -0.99 9.83
N LEU A 114 15.62 -1.88 8.94
CA LEU A 114 17.02 -2.01 8.52
C LEU A 114 17.54 -0.73 7.85
N LEU A 115 16.78 -0.15 6.91
CA LEU A 115 17.20 1.06 6.21
C LEU A 115 17.27 2.29 7.13
N LEU A 116 16.28 2.47 8.00
CA LEU A 116 16.22 3.58 8.96
C LEU A 116 17.31 3.51 10.02
N ASN A 117 17.81 2.31 10.33
CA ASN A 117 18.92 2.11 11.26
C ASN A 117 20.29 1.97 10.56
N SER A 118 20.34 2.10 9.23
CA SER A 118 21.58 1.96 8.46
C SER A 118 22.29 3.28 8.19
N ASP A 119 23.60 3.20 7.93
CA ASP A 119 24.38 4.34 7.46
C ASP A 119 23.93 4.87 6.09
N TYR A 120 23.16 4.09 5.33
CA TYR A 120 22.62 4.49 4.02
C TYR A 120 21.48 5.49 4.14
N LEU A 121 20.89 5.68 5.32
CA LEU A 121 19.76 6.61 5.50
C LEU A 121 20.09 8.03 4.99
N LYS A 122 21.33 8.48 5.16
CA LYS A 122 21.81 9.79 4.71
C LYS A 122 21.84 9.94 3.19
N ASP A 123 21.88 8.83 2.46
CA ASP A 123 21.94 8.79 1.00
C ASP A 123 20.54 8.61 0.37
N ILE A 124 19.53 8.28 1.20
CA ILE A 124 18.13 8.16 0.76
C ILE A 124 17.49 9.55 0.78
N ARG A 125 17.02 10.04 -0.38
CA ARG A 125 16.32 11.33 -0.45
C ARG A 125 14.82 11.23 -0.16
N ALA A 126 14.21 10.13 -0.58
CA ALA A 126 12.79 9.90 -0.44
C ALA A 126 12.51 8.42 -0.21
N MET A 127 11.51 8.13 0.61
CA MET A 127 10.99 6.79 0.82
C MET A 127 9.46 6.87 0.73
N CYS A 128 8.87 6.04 -0.13
CA CYS A 128 7.43 6.04 -0.36
C CYS A 128 6.91 4.65 -0.66
N ASP A 129 5.71 4.35 -0.19
CA ASP A 129 4.99 3.13 -0.47
C ASP A 129 4.00 3.32 -1.64
N VAL A 130 3.94 2.31 -2.52
CA VAL A 130 3.04 2.32 -3.66
C VAL A 130 1.66 1.84 -3.22
N THR A 131 0.70 2.75 -3.16
CA THR A 131 -0.65 2.49 -2.63
C THR A 131 -1.73 2.57 -3.70
N ASN A 132 -2.73 3.44 -3.50
CA ASN A 132 -3.82 3.72 -4.43
C ASN A 132 -3.31 4.45 -5.67
N GLY A 133 -3.95 4.22 -6.82
CA GLY A 133 -3.39 4.68 -8.10
C GLY A 133 -2.19 3.85 -8.59
N ARG A 134 -1.67 2.96 -7.74
CA ARG A 134 -0.55 2.05 -8.03
C ARG A 134 0.69 2.85 -8.46
N PHE A 135 1.61 2.15 -9.09
CA PHE A 135 2.85 2.69 -9.62
C PHE A 135 2.67 3.96 -10.47
N ARG A 136 1.54 4.10 -11.18
CA ARG A 136 1.27 5.31 -11.98
C ARG A 136 0.89 6.52 -11.16
N GLY A 137 0.15 6.32 -10.06
CA GLY A 137 -0.18 7.37 -9.10
C GLY A 137 1.09 7.94 -8.48
N ASP A 138 1.95 7.07 -7.95
CA ASP A 138 3.24 7.47 -7.41
C ASP A 138 4.13 8.22 -8.41
N LEU A 139 4.24 7.75 -9.65
CA LEU A 139 5.03 8.44 -10.67
C LEU A 139 4.45 9.84 -11.00
N TYR A 140 3.13 9.98 -10.99
CA TYR A 140 2.48 11.27 -11.16
C TYR A 140 2.77 12.20 -9.98
N GLU A 141 2.67 11.71 -8.75
CA GLU A 141 2.99 12.48 -7.55
C GLU A 141 4.47 12.90 -7.52
N ILE A 142 5.40 12.01 -7.88
CA ILE A 142 6.83 12.36 -7.99
C ILE A 142 7.02 13.47 -9.02
N ASN A 143 6.38 13.36 -10.19
CA ASN A 143 6.48 14.40 -11.21
C ASN A 143 5.95 15.75 -10.73
N TYR A 144 4.83 15.74 -10.01
CA TYR A 144 4.18 16.93 -9.48
C TYR A 144 5.00 17.58 -8.35
N GLU A 145 5.41 16.79 -7.34
CA GLU A 145 6.08 17.29 -6.13
C GLU A 145 7.56 17.63 -6.33
N ALA A 146 8.28 16.86 -7.16
CA ALA A 146 9.72 17.02 -7.37
C ALA A 146 10.08 17.70 -8.70
N ASN A 147 9.09 18.02 -9.53
CA ASN A 147 9.25 18.65 -10.84
C ASN A 147 10.27 17.90 -11.73
N CYS A 148 10.26 16.57 -11.67
CA CYS A 148 11.18 15.72 -12.44
C CYS A 148 10.46 14.58 -13.16
N GLY A 149 11.01 14.13 -14.29
CA GLY A 149 10.54 12.93 -14.98
C GLY A 149 11.19 11.66 -14.42
N VAL A 150 10.46 10.54 -14.45
CA VAL A 150 10.96 9.24 -13.99
C VAL A 150 10.93 8.23 -15.14
N THR A 151 12.05 7.54 -15.36
CA THR A 151 12.16 6.45 -16.35
C THR A 151 12.13 5.11 -15.64
N ILE A 152 11.24 4.22 -16.06
CA ILE A 152 11.06 2.89 -15.45
C ILE A 152 11.20 1.79 -16.48
N TYR A 153 11.97 0.75 -16.11
CA TYR A 153 12.12 -0.47 -16.87
C TYR A 153 11.07 -1.49 -16.46
N GLU A 154 9.99 -1.60 -17.24
CA GLU A 154 8.86 -2.49 -16.96
C GLU A 154 9.29 -3.95 -16.69
N LYS A 155 10.28 -4.46 -17.44
CA LYS A 155 10.81 -5.82 -17.27
C LYS A 155 11.39 -6.03 -15.87
N GLU A 156 12.08 -5.03 -15.31
CA GLU A 156 12.66 -5.11 -13.97
C GLU A 156 11.58 -5.05 -12.91
N VAL A 157 10.59 -4.15 -13.07
CA VAL A 157 9.45 -4.05 -12.13
C VAL A 157 8.63 -5.35 -12.11
N LYS A 158 8.43 -6.00 -13.26
CA LYS A 158 7.69 -7.27 -13.33
C LYS A 158 8.38 -8.41 -12.57
N LYS A 159 9.72 -8.40 -12.44
CA LYS A 159 10.46 -9.39 -11.65
C LYS A 159 10.16 -9.28 -10.15
N LEU A 160 9.72 -8.10 -9.69
CA LEU A 160 9.38 -7.83 -8.29
C LEU A 160 7.95 -8.27 -7.92
N VAL A 161 7.22 -8.90 -8.84
CA VAL A 161 5.85 -9.36 -8.61
C VAL A 161 5.80 -10.88 -8.72
N ASN A 162 5.17 -11.53 -7.73
CA ASN A 162 5.03 -12.98 -7.73
C ASN A 162 4.37 -13.49 -9.03
N PRO A 163 5.01 -14.44 -9.76
CA PRO A 163 4.53 -14.89 -11.07
C PRO A 163 3.13 -15.51 -11.06
N LYS A 164 2.72 -16.15 -9.95
CA LYS A 164 1.37 -16.73 -9.85
C LYS A 164 0.28 -15.66 -9.89
N LYS A 165 0.56 -14.44 -9.37
CA LYS A 165 -0.38 -13.31 -9.37
C LYS A 165 -0.57 -12.72 -10.77
N LEU A 166 0.51 -12.68 -11.56
CA LEU A 166 0.46 -12.21 -12.96
C LEU A 166 -0.42 -13.12 -13.84
N LYS A 167 -0.54 -14.40 -13.48
CA LYS A 167 -1.32 -15.40 -14.23
C LYS A 167 -2.75 -15.55 -13.73
N THR A 168 -3.13 -14.90 -12.62
CA THR A 168 -4.47 -15.02 -12.04
C THR A 168 -5.51 -14.34 -12.95
N LYS A 169 -6.56 -15.09 -13.31
CA LYS A 169 -7.67 -14.60 -14.13
C LYS A 169 -8.35 -13.43 -13.41
N GLY A 170 -8.46 -12.28 -14.07
CA GLY A 170 -9.00 -11.03 -13.48
C GLY A 170 -7.96 -10.06 -12.92
N LEU A 171 -6.71 -10.50 -12.67
CA LEU A 171 -5.60 -9.62 -12.28
C LEU A 171 -4.76 -9.10 -13.46
N ASN A 172 -5.23 -9.34 -14.69
CA ASN A 172 -4.48 -9.01 -15.90
C ASN A 172 -4.19 -7.50 -15.91
N PRO A 173 -2.93 -7.05 -15.76
CA PRO A 173 -2.61 -5.64 -15.71
C PRO A 173 -2.89 -5.07 -17.10
N LYS A 174 -4.07 -4.47 -17.29
CA LYS A 174 -4.32 -3.58 -18.43
C LYS A 174 -3.46 -2.33 -18.21
N LEU A 175 -2.20 -2.39 -18.64
CA LEU A 175 -1.43 -1.19 -18.94
C LEU A 175 -2.11 -0.54 -20.15
N LYS A 176 -3.18 0.25 -19.91
CA LYS A 176 -3.70 1.14 -20.94
C LYS A 176 -2.60 2.16 -21.25
N LYS A 177 -2.15 2.20 -22.51
CA LYS A 177 -1.39 3.32 -23.08
C LYS A 177 -2.12 4.61 -22.68
N VAL A 178 -1.43 5.50 -21.97
CA VAL A 178 -1.95 6.85 -21.74
C VAL A 178 -1.75 7.62 -23.02
N SER A 179 -2.79 8.34 -23.45
CA SER A 179 -2.76 9.11 -24.70
C SER A 179 -1.70 10.22 -24.65
N PRO A 180 -1.19 10.67 -25.81
CA PRO A 180 0.02 11.49 -25.93
C PRO A 180 -0.12 12.97 -25.56
N SER A 181 -1.26 13.40 -25.01
CA SER A 181 -1.63 14.82 -24.92
C SER A 181 -1.16 15.55 -23.66
N SER A 182 -0.41 14.90 -22.76
CA SER A 182 0.35 15.58 -21.72
C SER A 182 1.77 15.03 -21.75
N LYS A 183 2.77 15.91 -21.82
CA LYS A 183 4.19 15.56 -21.88
C LYS A 183 4.62 14.77 -20.63
N LEU A 184 4.41 13.45 -20.62
CA LEU A 184 5.13 12.50 -19.77
C LEU A 184 6.04 11.69 -20.70
N MET A 185 7.28 12.15 -20.84
CA MET A 185 8.26 11.58 -21.76
C MET A 185 8.73 10.22 -21.21
N TYR A 186 8.04 9.14 -21.59
CA TYR A 186 8.60 7.80 -21.59
C TYR A 186 9.53 7.69 -22.80
N ARG A 187 10.84 7.84 -22.60
CA ARG A 187 11.82 7.60 -23.67
C ARG A 187 12.27 6.14 -23.61
N PHE A 188 11.62 5.31 -24.43
CA PHE A 188 12.15 4.03 -24.85
C PHE A 188 13.35 4.31 -25.77
N LEU A 189 14.53 3.80 -25.42
CA LEU A 189 15.62 3.55 -26.37
C LEU A 189 15.48 2.10 -26.85
#